data_AF-A0A4U9WJK0-F1
#
_entry.id   AF-A0A4U9WJK0-F1
#
_cell.length_a   1.000
_cell.length_b   1.000
_cell.length_c   1.000
_cell.angle_alpha   90.00
_cell.angle_beta   90.00
_cell.angle_gamma   90.00
#
_symmetry.space_group_name_H-M   'P 1'
#
loop_
_entity.id
_entity.type
_entity.pdbx_description
1 polymer ?
#
loop_
_entity_poly.entity_id
_entity_poly.type
_entity_poly.pdbx_seq_one_letter_code
_entity_poly.pdbx_strand_id
1 'polypeptide(L)'
;MLVVDIGGGTTDCSVLLMGPQWRDRADRQQSLLGHSGCRVGGNDLDIMLAFKQLMPLFGMGGETEKGIAMPALPYWNAVATNDVPAQIDFYSTANGRMLRDLIRDAAEPEKVKRLLKVHQQRLSYRLVRAAEESKIALSGQASISAQLDFVQPELAEMISQEQLADAIAQPLLRIQETG
;
A
#
# COMPACT_ATOMS: atom_id res chain seq x y z
N MET A 1 -3.11 -5.33 -21.72
CA MET A 1 -1.89 -4.52 -21.93
C MET A 1 -2.08 -3.27 -21.11
N LEU A 2 -1.43 -3.20 -19.97
CA LEU A 2 -1.42 -2.00 -19.13
C LEU A 2 -0.39 -1.06 -19.75
N VAL A 3 -0.84 0.12 -20.20
CA VAL A 3 0.06 1.17 -20.69
C VAL A 3 0.20 2.17 -19.54
N VAL A 4 1.36 2.15 -18.89
CA VAL A 4 1.74 3.14 -17.89
C VAL A 4 2.61 4.15 -18.60
N ASP A 5 2.07 5.34 -18.88
CA ASP A 5 2.85 6.45 -19.43
C ASP A 5 3.37 7.30 -18.27
N ILE A 6 4.70 7.34 -18.11
CA ILE A 6 5.39 8.16 -17.12
C ILE A 6 6.15 9.24 -17.88
N GLY A 7 5.43 10.31 -18.23
CA GLY A 7 6.01 11.49 -18.84
C GLY A 7 6.75 12.34 -17.81
N GLY A 8 8.07 12.51 -17.99
CA GLY A 8 8.91 13.34 -17.14
C GLY A 8 8.72 14.83 -17.40
N GLY A 9 8.33 15.58 -16.36
CA GLY A 9 8.24 17.03 -16.36
C GLY A 9 6.89 17.49 -15.80
N THR A 10 6.86 17.81 -14.50
CA THR A 10 5.67 18.12 -13.67
C THR A 10 4.77 16.91 -13.40
N THR A 11 4.84 16.41 -12.17
CA THR A 11 4.36 15.10 -11.70
C THR A 11 2.83 15.00 -11.65
N ASP A 12 2.19 14.72 -12.79
CA ASP A 12 0.81 14.23 -12.86
C ASP A 12 0.82 12.80 -13.44
N CYS A 13 0.86 11.79 -12.58
CA CYS A 13 0.76 10.39 -12.99
C CYS A 13 -0.71 10.01 -13.18
N SER A 14 -1.15 9.87 -14.44
CA SER A 14 -2.48 9.32 -14.75
C SER A 14 -2.37 7.83 -15.04
N VAL A 15 -2.89 6.98 -14.15
CA VAL A 15 -2.97 5.53 -14.39
C VAL A 15 -4.28 5.23 -15.12
N LEU A 16 -4.18 4.84 -16.40
CA LEU A 16 -5.31 4.35 -17.18
C LEU A 16 -5.33 2.81 -17.15
N LEU A 17 -6.19 2.23 -16.32
CA LEU A 17 -6.49 0.79 -16.35
C LEU A 17 -7.34 0.46 -17.60
N MET A 18 -6.75 -0.22 -18.59
CA MET A 18 -7.50 -0.85 -19.68
C MET A 18 -7.49 -2.37 -19.54
N GLY A 19 -8.47 -2.89 -18.80
CA GLY A 19 -8.77 -4.32 -18.71
C GLY A 19 -9.57 -4.83 -19.92
N PRO A 20 -9.62 -6.14 -20.20
CA PRO A 20 -10.34 -6.72 -21.35
C PRO A 20 -11.87 -6.53 -21.28
N GLN A 21 -12.41 -6.08 -20.14
CA GLN A 21 -13.82 -5.67 -19.99
C GLN A 21 -14.15 -4.35 -20.72
N TRP A 22 -13.16 -3.68 -21.31
CA TRP A 22 -13.32 -2.41 -22.04
C TRP A 22 -13.25 -2.56 -23.58
N ARG A 23 -13.29 -3.79 -24.10
CA ARG A 23 -13.16 -4.05 -25.55
C ARG A 23 -14.42 -3.79 -26.38
N ASP A 24 -15.61 -3.77 -25.78
CA ASP A 24 -16.89 -3.76 -26.53
C ASP A 24 -17.56 -2.38 -26.66
N ARG A 25 -16.86 -1.26 -26.42
CA ARG A 25 -17.38 0.06 -26.81
C ARG A 25 -16.65 0.59 -28.03
N ALA A 26 -17.10 0.07 -29.17
CA ALA A 26 -16.91 0.71 -30.47
C ALA A 26 -17.77 1.98 -30.53
N ASP A 27 -17.37 3.05 -29.85
CA ASP A 27 -17.82 4.39 -30.24
C ASP A 27 -16.79 5.45 -29.87
N ARG A 28 -16.30 6.15 -30.89
CA ARG A 28 -15.23 7.15 -30.83
C ARG A 28 -15.77 8.58 -30.63
N GLN A 29 -17.03 8.77 -30.24
CA GLN A 29 -17.63 10.12 -30.21
C GLN A 29 -18.47 10.48 -28.97
N GLN A 30 -18.04 10.10 -27.76
CA GLN A 30 -18.50 10.79 -26.54
C GLN A 30 -17.32 11.17 -25.64
N SER A 31 -16.50 12.09 -26.16
CA SER A 31 -15.40 12.78 -25.50
C SER A 31 -15.82 13.70 -24.32
N LEU A 32 -16.89 13.40 -23.59
CA LEU A 32 -17.46 14.30 -22.58
C LEU A 32 -18.33 13.56 -21.52
N LEU A 33 -17.91 12.37 -21.11
CA LEU A 33 -18.36 11.69 -19.88
C LEU A 33 -17.12 11.51 -19.00
N GLY A 34 -16.58 12.57 -18.40
CA GLY A 34 -17.16 13.14 -17.19
C GLY A 34 -16.35 12.68 -16.00
N HIS A 35 -15.20 13.32 -15.76
CA HIS A 35 -14.60 13.52 -14.42
C HIS A 35 -14.53 12.33 -13.45
N SER A 36 -14.46 11.08 -13.91
CA SER A 36 -14.04 9.93 -13.09
C SER A 36 -12.56 9.65 -13.26
N GLY A 37 -11.77 10.71 -13.47
CA GLY A 37 -10.39 10.70 -13.02
C GLY A 37 -10.44 10.71 -11.51
N CYS A 38 -10.50 9.52 -10.89
CA CYS A 38 -10.10 9.42 -9.50
C CYS A 38 -8.63 9.83 -9.50
N ARG A 39 -8.38 11.09 -9.15
CA ARG A 39 -7.03 11.63 -8.99
C ARG A 39 -6.47 11.01 -7.73
N VAL A 40 -6.16 9.71 -7.79
CA VAL A 40 -5.38 9.03 -6.77
C VAL A 40 -4.00 9.66 -6.88
N GLY A 41 -3.66 10.54 -5.94
CA GLY A 41 -2.37 11.22 -5.96
C GLY A 41 -1.26 10.18 -5.86
N GLY A 42 -0.09 10.45 -6.46
CA GLY A 42 1.03 9.50 -6.47
C GLY A 42 1.33 8.88 -5.10
N ASN A 43 1.21 9.68 -4.04
CA ASN A 43 1.41 9.27 -2.65
C ASN A 43 0.32 8.33 -2.09
N ASP A 44 -0.94 8.47 -2.49
CA ASP A 44 -2.00 7.56 -2.04
C ASP A 44 -1.81 6.15 -2.62
N LEU A 45 -1.30 6.06 -3.87
CA LEU A 45 -0.87 4.78 -4.45
C LEU A 45 0.26 4.16 -3.65
N ASP A 46 1.24 4.96 -3.22
CA ASP A 46 2.40 4.47 -2.46
C ASP A 46 1.98 3.94 -1.09
N ILE A 47 1.05 4.62 -0.43
CA ILE A 47 0.45 4.18 0.84
C ILE A 47 -0.31 2.86 0.65
N MET A 48 -1.11 2.75 -0.41
CA MET A 48 -1.87 1.53 -0.69
C MET A 48 -0.96 0.36 -1.01
N LEU A 49 0.09 0.59 -1.80
CA LEU A 49 1.10 -0.42 -2.13
C LEU A 49 1.86 -0.86 -0.86
N ALA A 50 2.29 0.09 -0.02
CA ALA A 50 2.92 -0.21 1.26
C ALA A 50 1.99 -1.01 2.17
N PHE A 51 0.72 -0.63 2.25
CA PHE A 51 -0.27 -1.33 3.06
C PHE A 51 -0.53 -2.76 2.58
N LYS A 52 -0.72 -2.95 1.27
CA LYS A 52 -1.10 -4.25 0.71
C LYS A 52 0.06 -5.22 0.57
N GLN A 53 1.22 -4.73 0.12
CA GLN A 53 2.35 -5.59 -0.22
C GLN A 53 3.42 -5.63 0.87
N LEU A 54 3.67 -4.51 1.57
CA LEU A 54 4.73 -4.50 2.60
C LEU A 54 4.21 -4.91 3.98
N MET A 55 3.05 -4.42 4.44
CA MET A 55 2.53 -4.71 5.78
C MET A 55 2.29 -6.20 6.12
N PRO A 56 2.05 -7.14 5.18
CA PRO A 56 2.05 -8.57 5.49
C PRO A 56 3.36 -9.05 6.15
N LEU A 57 4.51 -8.50 5.77
CA LEU A 57 5.80 -8.79 6.40
C LEU A 57 5.89 -8.33 7.86
N PHE A 58 4.97 -7.45 8.27
CA PHE A 58 4.88 -6.88 9.63
C PHE A 58 3.76 -7.53 10.45
N GLY A 59 2.99 -8.45 9.88
CA GLY A 59 1.95 -9.22 10.57
C GLY A 59 0.51 -8.84 10.17
N MET A 60 0.34 -7.95 9.20
CA MET A 60 -0.98 -7.62 8.64
C MET A 60 -1.57 -8.86 7.97
N GLY A 61 -2.85 -9.14 8.24
CA GLY A 61 -3.55 -10.31 7.71
C GLY A 61 -3.25 -11.62 8.45
N GLY A 62 -2.38 -11.58 9.47
CA GLY A 62 -2.15 -12.71 10.36
C GLY A 62 -3.20 -12.83 11.47
N GLU A 63 -2.97 -13.78 12.37
CA GLU A 63 -3.84 -14.08 13.50
C GLU A 63 -3.03 -14.20 14.80
N THR A 64 -3.73 -14.12 15.92
CA THR A 64 -3.21 -14.49 17.25
C THR A 64 -3.10 -16.01 17.38
N GLU A 65 -2.40 -16.50 18.41
CA GLU A 65 -2.33 -17.93 18.76
C GLU A 65 -3.72 -18.55 18.98
N LYS A 66 -4.73 -17.72 19.27
CA LYS A 66 -6.13 -18.13 19.47
C LYS A 66 -6.97 -18.10 18.20
N GLY A 67 -6.36 -17.84 17.04
CA GLY A 67 -7.06 -17.73 15.74
C GLY A 67 -7.88 -16.45 15.57
N ILE A 68 -7.58 -15.40 16.35
CA ILE A 68 -8.24 -14.09 16.21
C ILE A 68 -7.44 -13.25 15.22
N ALA A 69 -8.09 -12.71 14.19
CA ALA A 69 -7.47 -11.84 13.20
C ALA A 69 -6.80 -10.61 13.83
N MET A 70 -5.61 -10.26 13.33
CA MET A 70 -4.88 -9.07 13.77
C MET A 70 -5.63 -7.79 13.35
N PRO A 71 -5.65 -6.74 14.19
CA PRO A 71 -6.34 -5.50 13.87
C PRO A 71 -5.62 -4.79 12.71
N ALA A 72 -6.36 -4.35 11.69
CA ALA A 72 -5.76 -3.68 10.53
C ALA A 72 -5.31 -2.23 10.81
N LEU A 73 -5.96 -1.55 11.76
CA LEU A 73 -5.78 -0.11 11.99
C LEU A 73 -4.33 0.30 12.32
N PRO A 74 -3.59 -0.39 13.22
CA PRO A 74 -2.19 -0.03 13.51
C PRO A 74 -1.28 -0.12 12.29
N TYR A 75 -1.54 -1.05 11.37
CA TYR A 75 -0.78 -1.21 10.13
C TYR A 75 -1.10 -0.11 9.12
N TRP A 76 -2.38 0.28 9.00
CA TRP A 76 -2.78 1.40 8.16
C TRP A 76 -2.18 2.70 8.68
N ASN A 77 -2.33 2.97 9.97
CA ASN A 77 -1.81 4.18 10.62
C ASN A 77 -0.27 4.26 10.51
N ALA A 78 0.42 3.12 10.42
CA ALA A 78 1.86 3.10 10.17
C ALA A 78 2.24 3.70 8.82
N VAL A 79 1.48 3.43 7.76
CA VAL A 79 1.83 3.82 6.38
C VAL A 79 1.06 5.04 5.88
N ALA A 80 -0.01 5.45 6.54
CA ALA A 80 -0.80 6.64 6.19
C ALA A 80 -0.04 7.94 6.49
N THR A 81 1.07 8.20 5.78
CA THR A 81 1.97 9.35 6.01
C THR A 81 1.37 10.69 5.58
N ASN A 82 0.33 10.67 4.75
CA ASN A 82 -0.50 11.83 4.39
C ASN A 82 -1.54 12.19 5.45
N ASP A 83 -1.82 11.29 6.40
CA ASP A 83 -2.83 11.45 7.44
C ASP A 83 -2.14 11.74 8.78
N VAL A 84 -2.07 13.01 9.13
CA VAL A 84 -1.43 13.48 10.37
C VAL A 84 -2.09 12.86 11.62
N PRO A 85 -3.43 12.87 11.78
CA PRO A 85 -4.10 12.13 12.85
C PRO A 85 -3.69 10.66 12.95
N ALA A 86 -3.64 9.93 11.83
CA ALA A 86 -3.25 8.52 11.81
C ALA A 86 -1.79 8.33 12.27
N GLN A 87 -0.86 9.17 11.82
CA GLN A 87 0.53 9.13 12.28
C GLN A 87 0.66 9.46 13.77
N ILE A 88 -0.10 10.45 14.28
CA ILE A 88 -0.12 10.79 15.71
C ILE A 88 -0.59 9.60 16.52
N ASP A 89 -1.67 8.94 16.10
CA ASP A 89 -2.18 7.74 16.75
C ASP A 89 -1.19 6.58 16.69
N PHE A 90 -0.63 6.29 15.51
CA PHE A 90 0.37 5.24 15.33
C PHE A 90 1.52 5.44 16.31
N TYR A 91 2.08 6.63 16.38
CA TYR A 91 3.22 6.92 17.25
C TYR A 91 2.88 7.23 18.70
N SER A 92 1.61 7.10 19.10
CA SER A 92 1.20 7.29 20.48
C SER A 92 1.83 6.24 21.41
N THR A 93 1.95 6.61 22.68
CA THR A 93 2.38 5.67 23.74
C THR A 93 1.35 4.57 23.96
N ALA A 94 0.07 4.85 23.71
CA ALA A 94 -1.01 3.88 23.78
C ALA A 94 -0.84 2.79 22.71
N ASN A 95 -0.67 3.18 21.45
CA ASN A 95 -0.43 2.23 20.36
C ASN A 95 0.88 1.45 20.58
N GLY A 96 1.94 2.11 21.07
CA GLY A 96 3.18 1.41 21.44
C GLY A 96 3.00 0.32 22.51
N ARG A 97 2.06 0.49 23.47
CA ARG A 97 1.68 -0.56 24.43
C ARG A 97 0.89 -1.66 23.74
N MET A 98 -0.14 -1.28 22.96
CA MET A 98 -0.94 -2.22 22.17
C MET A 98 -0.08 -3.12 21.28
N LEU A 99 0.92 -2.58 20.59
CA LEU A 99 1.84 -3.37 19.76
C LEU A 99 2.64 -4.39 20.57
N ARG A 100 3.04 -4.05 21.81
CA ARG A 100 3.73 -5.00 22.70
C ARG A 100 2.81 -6.11 23.20
N ASP A 101 1.55 -5.79 23.43
CA ASP A 101 0.55 -6.80 23.82
C ASP A 101 0.27 -7.73 22.63
N LEU A 102 0.09 -7.17 21.42
CA LEU A 102 -0.05 -7.94 20.18
C LEU A 102 1.15 -8.87 19.92
N ILE A 103 2.38 -8.47 20.23
CA ILE A 103 3.56 -9.35 20.10
C ILE A 103 3.45 -10.58 21.02
N ARG A 104 2.79 -10.47 22.17
CA ARG A 104 2.63 -11.61 23.10
C ARG A 104 1.57 -12.60 22.61
N ASP A 105 0.54 -12.10 21.94
CA ASP A 105 -0.60 -12.90 21.52
C ASP A 105 -0.50 -13.37 20.06
N ALA A 106 0.34 -12.76 19.23
CA ALA A 106 0.46 -13.08 17.81
C ALA A 106 1.01 -14.49 17.57
N ALA A 107 0.44 -15.21 16.60
CA ALA A 107 0.99 -16.49 16.14
C ALA A 107 2.38 -16.31 15.49
N GLU A 108 2.64 -15.13 14.91
CA GLU A 108 3.92 -14.76 14.30
C GLU A 108 4.51 -13.50 14.95
N PRO A 109 5.03 -13.59 16.18
CA PRO A 109 5.44 -12.43 16.97
C PRO A 109 6.60 -11.64 16.34
N GLU A 110 7.49 -12.32 15.61
CA GLU A 110 8.62 -11.68 14.91
C GLU A 110 8.15 -10.68 13.84
N LYS A 111 7.02 -10.95 13.18
CA LYS A 111 6.46 -10.00 12.21
C LYS A 111 5.99 -8.73 12.91
N VAL A 112 5.26 -8.86 14.02
CA VAL A 112 4.75 -7.70 14.78
C VAL A 112 5.89 -6.90 15.43
N LYS A 113 6.99 -7.56 15.83
CA LYS A 113 8.21 -6.89 16.31
C LYS A 113 8.80 -5.95 15.27
N ARG A 114 8.70 -6.27 13.97
CA ARG A 114 9.10 -5.36 12.89
C ARG A 114 8.26 -4.08 12.90
N LEU A 115 6.95 -4.20 13.12
CA LEU A 115 6.06 -3.03 13.22
C LEU A 115 6.39 -2.18 14.45
N LEU A 116 6.68 -2.83 15.59
CA LEU A 116 7.13 -2.13 16.78
C LEU A 116 8.46 -1.40 16.55
N LYS A 117 9.39 -1.97 15.77
CA LYS A 117 10.62 -1.27 15.38
C LYS A 117 10.31 -0.04 14.53
N VAL A 118 9.39 -0.14 13.57
CA VAL A 118 8.93 1.00 12.75
C VAL A 118 8.36 2.11 13.65
N HIS A 119 7.55 1.75 14.64
CA HIS A 119 7.02 2.66 15.65
C HIS A 119 8.13 3.38 16.44
N GLN A 120 9.05 2.62 17.02
CA GLN A 120 10.11 3.14 17.88
C GLN A 120 11.12 4.01 17.13
N GLN A 121 11.44 3.65 15.89
CA GLN A 121 12.47 4.30 15.08
C GLN A 121 11.90 5.28 14.04
N ARG A 122 10.59 5.55 14.08
CA ARG A 122 9.91 6.51 13.19
C ARG A 122 10.12 6.20 11.69
N LEU A 123 9.97 4.94 11.30
CA LEU A 123 10.33 4.45 9.95
C LEU A 123 9.18 4.49 8.93
N SER A 124 8.01 5.05 9.28
CA SER A 124 6.84 5.13 8.37
C SER A 124 7.17 5.71 7.00
N TYR A 125 7.89 6.83 6.97
CA TYR A 125 8.27 7.46 5.71
C TYR A 125 9.18 6.56 4.85
N ARG A 126 10.08 5.77 5.46
CA ARG A 126 10.93 4.84 4.71
C ARG A 126 10.14 3.69 4.09
N LEU A 127 9.07 3.23 4.75
CA LEU A 127 8.17 2.22 4.17
C LEU A 127 7.45 2.75 2.94
N VAL A 128 6.86 3.96 3.03
CA VAL A 128 6.16 4.57 1.90
C VAL A 128 7.13 4.89 0.77
N ARG A 129 8.35 5.35 1.08
CA ARG A 129 9.40 5.58 0.08
C ARG A 129 9.83 4.30 -0.63
N ALA A 130 9.95 3.17 0.10
CA ALA A 130 10.25 1.88 -0.51
C ALA A 130 9.13 1.42 -1.48
N ALA A 131 7.87 1.72 -1.14
CA ALA A 131 6.74 1.49 -2.04
C ALA A 131 6.78 2.41 -3.27
N GLU A 132 7.09 3.69 -3.10
CA GLU A 132 7.27 4.63 -4.22
C GLU A 132 8.36 4.18 -5.19
N GLU A 133 9.54 3.81 -4.66
CA GLU A 133 10.66 3.29 -5.45
C GLU A 133 10.26 2.00 -6.20
N SER A 134 9.50 1.12 -5.53
CA SER A 134 8.96 -0.11 -6.13
C SER A 134 8.00 0.18 -7.28
N LYS A 135 7.08 1.14 -7.11
CA LYS A 135 6.13 1.59 -8.13
C LYS A 135 6.84 2.13 -9.38
N ILE A 136 7.85 2.98 -9.18
CA ILE A 136 8.66 3.53 -10.28
C ILE A 136 9.38 2.40 -11.02
N ALA A 137 10.03 1.48 -10.29
CA ALA A 137 10.76 0.38 -10.90
C ALA A 137 9.86 -0.59 -11.67
N LEU A 138 8.65 -0.87 -11.14
CA LEU A 138 7.65 -1.70 -11.80
C LEU A 138 7.10 -1.10 -13.10
N SER A 139 7.35 0.17 -13.38
CA SER A 139 6.96 0.77 -14.65
C SER A 139 7.84 0.31 -15.82
N GLY A 140 9.06 -0.16 -15.53
CA GLY A 140 9.98 -0.73 -16.52
C GLY A 140 10.23 -2.24 -16.38
N GLN A 141 9.71 -2.89 -15.33
CA GLN A 141 10.00 -4.29 -15.00
C GLN A 141 8.73 -5.02 -14.57
N ALA A 142 8.60 -6.31 -14.91
CA ALA A 142 7.43 -7.13 -14.56
C ALA A 142 7.34 -7.45 -13.06
N SER A 143 8.49 -7.52 -12.39
CA SER A 143 8.61 -7.78 -10.95
C SER A 143 9.87 -7.15 -10.39
N ILE A 144 9.83 -6.72 -9.13
CA ILE A 144 10.96 -6.14 -8.40
C ILE A 144 11.07 -6.80 -7.02
N SER A 145 12.22 -6.59 -6.37
CA SER A 145 12.42 -6.95 -4.96
C SER A 145 12.54 -5.68 -4.11
N ALA A 146 11.52 -5.40 -3.30
CA ALA A 146 11.49 -4.26 -2.39
C ALA A 146 12.32 -4.56 -1.15
N GLN A 147 13.49 -3.93 -1.01
CA GLN A 147 14.40 -4.14 0.11
C GLN A 147 13.97 -3.33 1.35
N LEU A 148 13.95 -3.99 2.50
CA LEU A 148 13.53 -3.46 3.80
C LEU A 148 14.61 -3.65 4.88
N ASP A 149 15.89 -3.62 4.51
CA ASP A 149 17.04 -3.80 5.41
C ASP A 149 17.03 -2.86 6.62
N PHE A 150 16.43 -1.67 6.46
CA PHE A 150 16.26 -0.70 7.54
C PHE A 150 15.37 -1.22 8.69
N VAL A 151 14.49 -2.19 8.40
CA VAL A 151 13.66 -2.88 9.40
C VAL A 151 14.34 -4.14 9.91
N GLN A 152 14.82 -5.00 9.02
CA GLN A 152 15.54 -6.21 9.39
C GLN A 152 16.49 -6.56 8.25
N PRO A 153 17.75 -6.95 8.53
CA PRO A 153 18.69 -7.36 7.48
C PRO A 153 18.07 -8.45 6.59
N GLU A 154 18.26 -8.32 5.27
CA GLU A 154 17.80 -9.27 4.26
C GLU A 154 16.27 -9.40 4.16
N LEU A 155 15.51 -8.52 4.82
CA LEU A 155 14.06 -8.47 4.66
C LEU A 155 13.74 -7.84 3.31
N ALA A 156 13.05 -8.59 2.46
CA ALA A 156 12.60 -8.11 1.17
C ALA A 156 11.24 -8.73 0.79
N GLU A 157 10.50 -8.03 -0.07
CA GLU A 157 9.26 -8.53 -0.67
C GLU A 157 9.39 -8.56 -2.19
N MET A 158 8.92 -9.62 -2.85
CA MET A 158 8.80 -9.65 -4.30
C MET A 158 7.45 -9.05 -4.70
N ILE A 159 7.48 -7.96 -5.47
CA ILE A 159 6.27 -7.28 -5.92
C ILE A 159 6.22 -7.38 -7.45
N SER A 160 5.10 -7.84 -7.99
CA SER A 160 4.82 -7.90 -9.42
C SER A 160 3.94 -6.73 -9.88
N GLN A 161 3.94 -6.46 -11.19
CA GLN A 161 3.02 -5.49 -11.79
C GLN A 161 1.54 -5.85 -11.55
N GLU A 162 1.21 -7.14 -11.51
CA GLU A 162 -0.15 -7.62 -11.23
C GLU A 162 -0.56 -7.28 -9.79
N GLN A 163 0.30 -7.55 -8.82
CA GLN A 163 0.11 -7.17 -7.42
C GLN A 163 -0.01 -5.66 -7.21
N LEU A 164 0.73 -4.86 -7.99
CA LEU A 164 0.58 -3.41 -8.01
C LEU A 164 -0.80 -3.01 -8.54
N ALA A 165 -1.23 -3.60 -9.67
CA ALA A 165 -2.55 -3.33 -10.25
C ALA A 165 -3.69 -3.70 -9.29
N ASP A 166 -3.61 -4.86 -8.63
CA ASP A 166 -4.61 -5.31 -7.66
C ASP A 166 -4.67 -4.40 -6.42
N ALA A 167 -3.51 -3.96 -5.92
CA ALA A 167 -3.45 -3.02 -4.81
C ALA A 167 -4.14 -1.69 -5.15
N ILE A 168 -4.04 -1.23 -6.40
CA ILE A 168 -4.63 0.03 -6.90
C ILE A 168 -6.11 -0.14 -7.30
N ALA A 169 -6.53 -1.34 -7.74
CA ALA A 169 -7.89 -1.59 -8.25
C ALA A 169 -8.93 -1.71 -7.13
N GLN A 170 -8.58 -2.25 -5.96
CA GLN A 170 -9.56 -2.45 -4.87
C GLN A 170 -10.17 -1.16 -4.29
N PRO A 171 -9.45 -0.02 -4.19
CA PRO A 171 -10.05 1.27 -3.82
C PRO A 171 -11.05 1.84 -4.83
N LEU A 172 -10.87 1.54 -6.14
CA LEU A 172 -11.71 2.10 -7.21
C LEU A 172 -13.12 1.48 -7.25
N LEU A 173 -13.27 0.21 -6.83
CA LEU A 173 -14.57 -0.48 -6.81
C LEU A 173 -15.49 -0.01 -5.68
N ARG A 174 -14.96 0.49 -4.56
CA ARG A 174 -15.80 0.99 -3.45
C ARG A 174 -16.43 2.35 -3.69
N ILE A 175 -15.96 3.10 -4.69
CA ILE A 175 -16.55 4.41 -5.04
C ILE A 175 -17.82 4.22 -5.90
N GLN A 176 -18.10 3.01 -6.42
CA GLN A 176 -19.29 2.75 -7.24
C GLN A 176 -20.51 2.18 -6.48
N GLU A 177 -20.40 1.83 -5.20
CA GLU A 177 -21.51 1.23 -4.44
C GLU A 177 -22.22 2.19 -3.46
N THR A 178 -22.17 3.50 -3.70
CA THR A 178 -23.04 4.47 -2.99
C THR A 178 -23.83 5.34 -3.98
N GLY A 179 -24.42 4.68 -4.97
CA GLY A 179 -25.47 5.23 -5.83
C GLY A 179 -26.81 4.58 -5.50
#